data_AF-A0A372RJ59-F1
#
_entry.id   AF-A0A372RJ59-F1
#
_cell.length_a   1.000
_cell.length_b   1.000
_cell.length_c   1.000
_cell.angle_alpha   90.00
_cell.angle_beta   90.00
_cell.angle_gamma   90.00
#
_symmetry.space_group_name_H-M   'P 1'
#
loop_
_entity.id
_entity.type
_entity.pdbx_description
1 polymer ?
#
loop_
_entity_poly.entity_id
_entity_poly.type
_entity_poly.pdbx_seq_one_letter_code
_entity_poly.pdbx_strand_id
1 'polypeptide(L)'
;MSFTTIPFEILIEICDYLHPSDLYNLTMVCKRYRSLLWDKTSTTTQLIWKSSRKKFIINLNVDPPEKMSEQEFIWLMLLSNKCMFCDQTDKFELTMHWEFRIYCCFKCLNQRTICKLTLLHRYNFPEELFACLSQLQKNPNPRDPPLYLIKDVENLLNQYNYEKDKTTWVKERQDKIIKLNIENEQYNTLHDQVRYDHTERLERLLRKLHDFYSNNRVY
;
A
#
# COMPACT_ATOMS: atom_id res chain seq x y z
N MET A 1 -17.26 -20.22 32.11
CA MET A 1 -18.09 -20.14 30.88
C MET A 1 -17.15 -20.27 29.70
N SER A 2 -17.22 -21.36 28.93
CA SER A 2 -16.44 -21.45 27.70
C SER A 2 -17.08 -20.55 26.64
N PHE A 3 -16.29 -19.72 25.97
CA PHE A 3 -16.70 -18.86 24.83
C PHE A 3 -17.23 -19.65 23.61
N THR A 4 -17.48 -20.96 23.74
CA THR A 4 -18.00 -21.84 22.68
C THR A 4 -19.51 -21.70 22.46
N THR A 5 -20.23 -20.92 23.27
CA THR A 5 -21.70 -20.85 23.28
C THR A 5 -22.33 -19.67 22.54
N ILE A 6 -21.56 -18.67 22.09
CA ILE A 6 -22.14 -17.53 21.38
C ILE A 6 -22.45 -17.94 19.91
N PRO A 7 -23.69 -17.80 19.43
CA PRO A 7 -24.04 -18.03 18.02
C PRO A 7 -23.25 -17.11 17.07
N PHE A 8 -23.11 -17.52 15.81
CA PHE A 8 -22.32 -16.76 14.84
C PHE A 8 -22.94 -15.41 14.52
N GLU A 9 -24.26 -15.36 14.49
CA GLU A 9 -25.08 -14.16 14.25
C GLU A 9 -24.82 -13.10 15.32
N ILE A 10 -24.82 -13.50 16.60
CA ILE A 10 -24.52 -12.59 17.72
C ILE A 10 -23.07 -12.11 17.66
N LEU A 11 -22.13 -12.97 17.23
CA LEU A 11 -20.74 -12.54 17.04
C LEU A 11 -20.61 -11.49 15.93
N ILE A 12 -21.36 -11.63 14.82
CA ILE A 12 -21.40 -10.63 13.74
C ILE A 12 -21.95 -9.31 14.29
N GLU A 13 -23.06 -9.35 15.02
CA GLU A 13 -23.65 -8.14 15.63
C GLU A 13 -22.66 -7.44 16.57
N ILE A 14 -21.93 -8.19 17.40
CA ILE A 14 -20.87 -7.62 18.25
C ILE A 14 -19.79 -6.95 17.40
N CYS A 15 -19.36 -7.59 16.31
CA CYS A 15 -18.30 -7.08 15.44
C CYS A 15 -18.67 -5.74 14.77
N ASP A 16 -19.95 -5.48 14.51
CA ASP A 16 -20.42 -4.20 13.95
C ASP A 16 -20.23 -3.00 14.90
N TYR A 17 -19.89 -3.24 16.17
CA TYR A 17 -19.55 -2.22 17.16
C TYR A 17 -18.05 -2.10 17.45
N LEU A 18 -17.20 -2.87 16.75
CA LEU A 18 -15.76 -2.89 17.01
C LEU A 18 -14.99 -2.00 16.03
N HIS A 19 -13.96 -1.31 16.54
CA HIS A 19 -13.01 -0.60 15.71
C HIS A 19 -12.22 -1.60 14.83
N PRO A 20 -11.72 -1.22 13.63
CA PRO A 20 -10.94 -2.14 12.82
C PRO A 20 -9.71 -2.74 13.52
N SER A 21 -9.09 -1.99 14.44
CA SER A 21 -8.00 -2.49 15.29
C SER A 21 -8.44 -3.57 16.27
N ASP A 22 -9.65 -3.47 16.82
CA ASP A 22 -10.20 -4.47 17.73
C ASP A 22 -10.57 -5.75 16.99
N LEU A 23 -11.15 -5.62 15.79
CA LEU A 23 -11.38 -6.74 14.89
C LEU A 23 -10.07 -7.48 14.56
N TYR A 24 -9.02 -6.72 14.26
CA TYR A 24 -7.70 -7.30 14.03
C TYR A 24 -7.18 -8.05 15.25
N ASN A 25 -7.25 -7.44 16.44
CA ASN A 25 -6.82 -8.05 17.68
C ASN A 25 -7.58 -9.35 17.97
N LEU A 26 -8.90 -9.39 17.74
CA LEU A 26 -9.70 -10.60 17.89
C LEU A 26 -9.24 -11.74 16.99
N THR A 27 -8.76 -11.45 15.77
CA THR A 27 -8.23 -12.48 14.86
C THR A 27 -6.99 -13.18 15.42
N MET A 28 -6.31 -12.57 16.40
CA MET A 28 -5.11 -13.10 17.05
C MET A 28 -5.44 -13.89 18.33
N VAL A 29 -6.66 -13.80 18.85
CA VAL A 29 -7.06 -14.45 20.12
C VAL A 29 -7.25 -15.96 19.97
N CYS A 30 -7.99 -16.40 18.96
CA CYS A 30 -8.24 -17.84 18.75
C CYS A 30 -8.56 -18.19 17.29
N LYS A 31 -8.47 -19.48 16.96
CA LYS A 31 -8.73 -19.99 15.60
C LYS A 31 -10.14 -19.70 15.10
N ARG A 32 -11.14 -19.71 15.99
CA ARG A 32 -12.54 -19.42 15.64
C ARG A 32 -12.70 -17.98 15.16
N TYR A 33 -12.20 -17.00 15.91
CA TYR A 33 -12.24 -15.60 15.49
C TYR A 33 -11.39 -15.36 14.25
N ARG A 34 -10.22 -16.00 14.15
CA ARG A 34 -9.40 -15.92 12.93
C ARG A 34 -10.16 -16.41 11.70
N SER A 35 -10.83 -17.55 11.79
CA SER A 35 -11.60 -18.12 10.68
C SER A 35 -12.79 -17.22 10.29
N LEU A 36 -13.45 -16.61 11.26
CA LEU A 36 -14.59 -15.71 11.02
C LEU A 36 -14.14 -14.36 10.43
N LEU A 37 -13.10 -13.76 11.00
CA LEU A 37 -12.72 -12.37 10.72
C LEU A 37 -11.62 -12.26 9.65
N TRP A 38 -10.91 -13.33 9.31
CA TRP A 38 -9.78 -13.27 8.38
C TRP A 38 -9.97 -14.09 7.10
N ASP A 39 -11.21 -14.41 6.77
CA ASP A 39 -11.57 -14.94 5.45
C ASP A 39 -11.72 -13.80 4.43
N LYS A 40 -10.82 -13.77 3.45
CA LYS A 40 -10.77 -12.75 2.40
C LYS A 40 -11.84 -12.95 1.31
N THR A 41 -12.45 -14.14 1.26
CA THR A 41 -13.43 -14.54 0.23
C THR A 41 -14.86 -14.53 0.74
N SER A 42 -15.04 -14.64 2.06
CA SER A 42 -16.36 -14.57 2.71
C SER A 42 -17.00 -13.19 2.59
N THR A 43 -18.17 -13.11 1.95
CA THR A 43 -18.98 -11.90 1.83
C THR A 43 -19.31 -11.31 3.20
N THR A 44 -19.70 -12.14 4.17
CA THR A 44 -20.01 -11.70 5.54
C THR A 44 -18.81 -11.05 6.19
N THR A 45 -17.63 -11.65 6.02
CA THR A 45 -16.40 -11.10 6.58
C THR A 45 -16.08 -9.75 5.94
N GLN A 46 -16.17 -9.63 4.62
CA GLN A 46 -15.98 -8.33 3.94
C GLN A 46 -16.96 -7.27 4.46
N LEU A 47 -18.22 -7.63 4.68
CA LEU A 47 -19.23 -6.71 5.22
C LEU A 47 -18.89 -6.22 6.63
N ILE A 48 -18.44 -7.10 7.53
CA ILE A 48 -18.03 -6.72 8.90
C ILE A 48 -16.92 -5.65 8.85
N TRP A 49 -15.86 -5.91 8.08
CA TRP A 49 -14.74 -4.97 7.97
C TRP A 49 -15.13 -3.67 7.30
N LYS A 50 -15.95 -3.72 6.26
CA LYS A 50 -16.50 -2.54 5.57
C LYS A 50 -17.35 -1.68 6.51
N SER A 51 -18.27 -2.31 7.25
CA SER A 51 -19.14 -1.63 8.23
C SER A 51 -18.31 -0.98 9.33
N SER A 52 -17.37 -1.72 9.92
CA SER A 52 -16.46 -1.20 10.94
C SER A 52 -15.64 -0.01 10.42
N ARG A 53 -15.02 -0.13 9.24
CA ARG A 53 -14.25 0.96 8.61
C ARG A 53 -15.10 2.21 8.40
N LYS A 54 -16.27 2.09 7.76
CA LYS A 54 -17.13 3.24 7.46
C LYS A 54 -17.69 3.90 8.72
N LYS A 55 -17.92 3.12 9.77
CA LYS A 55 -18.46 3.62 11.04
C LYS A 55 -17.42 4.37 11.87
N PHE A 56 -16.19 3.86 11.94
CA PHE A 56 -15.17 4.38 12.86
C PHE A 56 -14.10 5.24 12.19
N ILE A 57 -13.85 5.07 10.90
CA ILE A 57 -12.79 5.77 10.18
C ILE A 57 -13.43 6.77 9.22
N ILE A 58 -13.89 7.90 9.78
CA ILE A 58 -14.69 8.93 9.09
C ILE A 58 -14.03 9.39 7.78
N ASN A 59 -12.71 9.50 7.77
CA ASN A 59 -11.95 9.98 6.63
C ASN A 59 -11.61 8.88 5.61
N LEU A 60 -12.10 7.65 5.76
CA LEU A 60 -11.82 6.51 4.89
C LEU A 60 -13.10 5.96 4.25
N ASN A 61 -13.76 6.79 3.43
CA ASN A 61 -15.05 6.45 2.80
C ASN A 61 -14.96 5.90 1.37
N VAL A 62 -13.75 5.67 0.86
CA VAL A 62 -13.53 5.04 -0.45
C VAL A 62 -13.60 3.52 -0.33
N ASP A 63 -13.93 2.83 -1.43
CA ASP A 63 -13.85 1.37 -1.46
C ASP A 63 -12.40 0.90 -1.68
N PRO A 64 -12.04 -0.34 -1.29
CA PRO A 64 -10.74 -0.91 -1.59
C PRO A 64 -10.44 -0.94 -3.11
N PRO A 65 -9.15 -0.87 -3.50
CA PRO A 65 -8.77 -1.10 -4.89
C PRO A 65 -9.25 -2.44 -5.42
N GLU A 66 -9.39 -2.54 -6.74
CA GLU A 66 -9.77 -3.81 -7.37
C GLU A 66 -8.84 -4.95 -6.93
N LYS A 67 -9.44 -6.10 -6.59
CA LYS A 67 -8.76 -7.32 -6.12
C LYS A 67 -8.05 -7.16 -4.76
N MET A 68 -8.43 -6.17 -3.96
CA MET A 68 -8.01 -6.03 -2.57
C MET A 68 -9.20 -6.29 -1.64
N SER A 69 -8.99 -7.12 -0.63
CA SER A 69 -9.98 -7.33 0.43
C SER A 69 -10.03 -6.14 1.40
N GLU A 70 -11.15 -5.97 2.11
CA GLU A 70 -11.29 -4.94 3.15
C GLU A 70 -10.21 -5.08 4.24
N GLN A 71 -9.85 -6.32 4.61
CA GLN A 71 -8.79 -6.56 5.59
C GLN A 71 -7.42 -6.06 5.11
N GLU A 72 -7.06 -6.35 3.86
CA GLU A 72 -5.79 -5.89 3.27
C GLU A 72 -5.77 -4.37 3.15
N PHE A 73 -6.89 -3.78 2.73
CA PHE A 73 -7.03 -2.34 2.59
C PHE A 73 -6.87 -1.63 3.93
N ILE A 74 -7.59 -2.08 4.96
CA ILE A 74 -7.51 -1.56 6.32
C ILE A 74 -6.12 -1.80 6.91
N TRP A 75 -5.50 -2.94 6.63
CA TRP A 75 -4.14 -3.22 7.09
C TRP A 75 -3.14 -2.17 6.58
N LEU A 76 -3.18 -1.87 5.27
CA LEU A 76 -2.31 -0.87 4.66
C LEU A 76 -2.67 0.55 5.11
N MET A 77 -3.95 0.88 5.23
CA MET A 77 -4.41 2.22 5.59
C MET A 77 -4.18 2.59 7.06
N LEU A 78 -4.29 1.62 7.97
CA LEU A 78 -4.43 1.89 9.41
C LEU A 78 -3.50 1.04 10.27
N LEU A 79 -3.51 -0.28 10.08
CA LEU A 79 -3.00 -1.20 11.09
C LEU A 79 -1.50 -1.49 10.98
N SER A 80 -0.92 -1.39 9.79
CA SER A 80 0.51 -1.56 9.59
C SER A 80 1.26 -0.56 10.48
N ASN A 81 2.20 -1.00 11.31
CA ASN A 81 2.94 -0.13 12.25
C ASN A 81 4.45 -0.42 12.27
N LYS A 82 4.89 -1.27 11.35
CA LYS A 82 6.24 -1.77 11.22
C LYS A 82 6.55 -1.96 9.74
N CYS A 83 7.81 -1.79 9.36
CA CYS A 83 8.27 -2.11 8.02
C CYS A 83 7.89 -3.55 7.64
N MET A 84 7.36 -3.75 6.43
CA MET A 84 7.01 -5.08 5.92
C MET A 84 8.23 -6.01 5.71
N PHE A 85 9.45 -5.49 5.86
CA PHE A 85 10.69 -6.21 5.54
C PHE A 85 11.75 -6.21 6.64
N CYS A 86 11.60 -5.39 7.68
CA CYS A 86 12.58 -5.30 8.76
C CYS A 86 11.90 -4.90 10.07
N ASP A 87 12.66 -4.79 11.16
CA ASP A 87 12.17 -4.47 12.50
C ASP A 87 11.91 -2.98 12.76
N GLN A 88 12.02 -2.12 11.74
CA GLN A 88 11.78 -0.69 11.92
C GLN A 88 10.32 -0.40 12.27
N THR A 89 10.10 0.29 13.40
CA THR A 89 8.78 0.69 13.90
C THR A 89 8.61 2.20 14.05
N ASP A 90 9.66 3.00 13.80
CA ASP A 90 9.52 4.47 13.87
C ASP A 90 8.62 4.95 12.71
N LYS A 91 7.46 5.50 13.08
CA LYS A 91 6.45 6.03 12.14
C LYS A 91 7.00 7.14 11.23
N PHE A 92 8.04 7.87 11.63
CA PHE A 92 8.63 8.92 10.80
C PHE A 92 9.55 8.36 9.71
N GLU A 93 10.14 7.19 9.95
CA GLU A 93 10.99 6.48 9.00
C GLU A 93 10.20 5.60 8.03
N LEU A 94 8.94 5.28 8.38
CA LEU A 94 8.08 4.39 7.60
C LEU A 94 7.16 5.17 6.67
N THR A 95 7.11 4.77 5.40
CA THR A 95 6.22 5.39 4.40
C THR A 95 5.42 4.32 3.67
N MET A 96 4.16 4.65 3.38
CA MET A 96 3.32 3.85 2.51
C MET A 96 3.55 4.26 1.06
N HIS A 97 3.85 3.28 0.22
CA HIS A 97 4.05 3.40 -1.22
C HIS A 97 2.91 2.64 -1.90
N TRP A 98 1.79 3.31 -2.14
CA TRP A 98 0.56 2.69 -2.67
C TRP A 98 0.73 2.07 -4.06
N GLU A 99 1.62 2.65 -4.86
CA GLU A 99 2.00 2.17 -6.19
C GLU A 99 2.52 0.74 -6.15
N PHE A 100 3.18 0.38 -5.06
CA PHE A 100 3.73 -0.96 -4.83
C PHE A 100 2.99 -1.74 -3.75
N ARG A 101 2.00 -1.11 -3.09
CA ARG A 101 1.29 -1.63 -1.91
C ARG A 101 2.26 -2.04 -0.78
N ILE A 102 3.28 -1.22 -0.55
CA ILE A 102 4.37 -1.49 0.41
C ILE A 102 4.41 -0.42 1.50
N TYR A 103 4.38 -0.83 2.77
CA TYR A 103 4.69 0.00 3.93
C TYR A 103 6.09 -0.31 4.45
N CYS A 104 7.07 0.57 4.22
CA CYS A 104 8.46 0.27 4.57
C CYS A 104 9.31 1.50 4.86
N CYS A 105 10.51 1.27 5.40
CA CYS A 105 11.51 2.33 5.55
C CYS A 105 12.29 2.57 4.26
N PHE A 106 12.93 3.73 4.14
CA PHE A 106 13.71 4.12 2.96
C PHE A 106 14.80 3.10 2.58
N LYS A 107 15.51 2.54 3.57
CA LYS A 107 16.52 1.49 3.33
C LYS A 107 15.92 0.27 2.62
N CYS A 108 14.76 -0.20 3.08
CA CYS A 108 14.12 -1.37 2.49
C CYS A 108 13.50 -1.07 1.11
N LEU A 109 13.03 0.17 0.91
CA LEU A 109 12.58 0.64 -0.40
C LEU A 109 13.73 0.60 -1.41
N ASN A 110 14.88 1.22 -1.10
CA ASN A 110 16.03 1.30 -2.02
C ASN A 110 16.58 -0.06 -2.44
N GLN A 111 16.50 -1.06 -1.56
CA GLN A 111 16.91 -2.44 -1.90
C GLN A 111 15.99 -3.12 -2.92
N ARG A 112 14.79 -2.59 -3.14
CA ARG A 112 13.73 -3.18 -3.96
C ARG A 112 13.38 -2.34 -5.17
N THR A 113 13.93 -1.13 -5.26
CA THR A 113 13.70 -0.21 -6.37
C THR A 113 14.95 -0.03 -7.21
N ILE A 114 14.75 0.34 -8.47
CA ILE A 114 15.79 0.65 -9.43
C ILE A 114 15.42 1.92 -10.19
N CYS A 115 16.40 2.78 -10.47
CA CYS A 115 16.16 4.05 -11.14
C CYS A 115 16.13 3.90 -12.67
N LYS A 116 15.38 4.78 -13.34
CA LYS A 116 15.24 4.84 -14.81
C LYS A 116 16.59 4.79 -15.53
N LEU A 117 17.55 5.59 -15.08
CA LEU A 117 18.88 5.68 -15.71
C LEU A 117 19.65 4.36 -15.63
N THR A 118 19.57 3.64 -14.51
CA THR A 118 20.21 2.33 -14.37
C THR A 118 19.57 1.32 -15.33
N LEU A 119 18.24 1.31 -15.42
CA LEU A 119 17.51 0.44 -16.36
C LEU A 119 17.91 0.71 -17.81
N LEU A 120 17.97 1.98 -18.21
CA LEU A 120 18.36 2.38 -19.56
C LEU A 120 19.81 2.00 -19.89
N HIS A 121 20.77 2.41 -19.07
CA HIS A 121 22.19 2.36 -19.43
C HIS A 121 22.89 1.05 -19.06
N ARG A 122 22.43 0.37 -18.00
CA ARG A 122 23.07 -0.85 -17.52
C ARG A 122 22.34 -2.12 -17.97
N TYR A 123 21.02 -2.04 -18.11
CA TYR A 123 20.18 -3.20 -18.43
C TYR A 123 19.54 -3.12 -19.83
N ASN A 124 19.81 -2.05 -20.60
CA ASN A 124 19.25 -1.81 -21.93
C ASN A 124 17.72 -2.01 -21.98
N PHE A 125 17.03 -1.51 -20.94
CA PHE A 125 15.59 -1.67 -20.82
C PHE A 125 14.85 -0.89 -21.92
N PRO A 126 13.88 -1.49 -22.65
CA PRO A 126 13.15 -0.81 -23.72
C PRO A 126 12.37 0.41 -23.24
N GLU A 127 12.56 1.56 -23.90
CA GLU A 127 11.99 2.83 -23.42
C GLU A 127 10.46 2.85 -23.44
N GLU A 128 9.85 2.21 -24.45
CA GLU A 128 8.40 2.05 -24.59
C GLU A 128 7.72 1.35 -23.39
N LEU A 129 8.47 0.53 -22.66
CA LEU A 129 7.97 -0.25 -21.52
C LEU A 129 7.94 0.53 -20.22
N PHE A 130 8.57 1.71 -20.13
CA PHE A 130 8.49 2.53 -18.90
C PHE A 130 7.07 3.00 -18.62
N ALA A 131 6.28 3.31 -19.65
CA ALA A 131 4.88 3.67 -19.50
C ALA A 131 3.99 2.50 -19.07
N CYS A 132 4.50 1.27 -19.12
CA CYS A 132 3.85 0.05 -18.63
C CYS A 132 4.17 -0.27 -17.16
N LEU A 133 4.93 0.59 -16.48
CA LEU A 133 5.29 0.45 -15.07
C LEU A 133 4.72 1.60 -14.23
N SER A 134 4.30 1.27 -13.01
CA SER A 134 4.05 2.29 -12.00
C SER A 134 5.38 2.84 -11.49
N GLN A 135 5.53 4.15 -11.55
CA GLN A 135 6.66 4.86 -10.95
C GLN A 135 6.33 5.25 -9.51
N LEU A 136 7.34 5.36 -8.67
CA LEU A 136 7.19 5.95 -7.34
C LEU A 136 6.74 7.43 -7.47
N GLN A 137 5.57 7.80 -6.94
CA GLN A 137 5.01 9.15 -7.12
C GLN A 137 5.67 10.18 -6.20
N LYS A 138 5.95 9.82 -4.94
CA LYS A 138 6.54 10.72 -3.93
C LYS A 138 8.07 10.59 -3.91
N ASN A 139 8.74 11.13 -4.94
CA ASN A 139 10.20 11.26 -4.91
C ASN A 139 10.59 12.47 -4.02
N PRO A 140 11.48 12.33 -3.02
CA PRO A 140 11.87 13.45 -2.17
C PRO A 140 12.46 14.64 -2.94
N ASN A 141 13.11 14.37 -4.07
CA ASN A 141 13.69 15.38 -4.95
C ASN A 141 13.12 15.22 -6.37
N PRO A 142 12.44 16.23 -6.93
CA PRO A 142 11.91 16.19 -8.29
C PRO A 142 12.97 15.97 -9.38
N ARG A 143 14.25 16.24 -9.06
CA ARG A 143 15.38 16.03 -9.98
C ARG A 143 15.87 14.58 -9.99
N ASP A 144 15.50 13.79 -8.99
CA ASP A 144 15.95 12.41 -8.91
C ASP A 144 15.22 11.58 -9.98
N PRO A 145 15.93 10.66 -10.66
CA PRO A 145 15.31 9.83 -11.68
C PRO A 145 14.14 8.99 -11.11
N PRO A 146 13.10 8.72 -11.91
CA PRO A 146 12.01 7.86 -11.48
C PRO A 146 12.50 6.50 -10.99
N LEU A 147 11.88 6.00 -9.91
CA LEU A 147 12.15 4.69 -9.33
C LEU A 147 11.02 3.71 -9.66
N TYR A 148 11.41 2.48 -9.98
CA TYR A 148 10.52 1.37 -10.30
C TYR A 148 10.80 0.18 -9.38
N LEU A 149 9.77 -0.59 -9.04
CA LEU A 149 9.95 -1.83 -8.28
C LEU A 149 10.65 -2.88 -9.13
N ILE A 150 11.77 -3.42 -8.66
CA ILE A 150 12.59 -4.41 -9.38
C ILE A 150 11.72 -5.61 -9.82
N LYS A 151 10.89 -6.12 -8.90
CA LYS A 151 10.00 -7.25 -9.18
C LYS A 151 9.01 -6.96 -10.33
N ASP A 152 8.51 -5.73 -10.43
CA ASP A 152 7.57 -5.37 -11.48
C ASP A 152 8.26 -5.23 -12.83
N VAL A 153 9.49 -4.71 -12.85
CA VAL A 153 10.35 -4.69 -14.04
C VAL A 153 10.59 -6.11 -14.56
N GLU A 154 11.00 -7.03 -13.68
CA GLU A 154 11.25 -8.43 -14.02
C GLU A 154 9.98 -9.12 -14.57
N ASN A 155 8.85 -8.96 -13.88
CA ASN A 155 7.57 -9.52 -14.31
C ASN A 155 7.12 -8.95 -15.66
N LEU A 156 7.30 -7.64 -15.87
CA LEU A 156 6.92 -6.99 -17.12
C LEU A 156 7.76 -7.51 -18.29
N LEU A 157 9.08 -7.61 -18.12
CA LEU A 157 9.97 -8.15 -19.16
C LEU A 157 9.61 -9.60 -19.49
N ASN A 158 9.36 -10.42 -18.47
CA ASN A 158 8.93 -11.79 -18.68
C ASN A 158 7.64 -11.84 -19.51
N GLN A 159 6.61 -11.08 -19.14
CA GLN A 159 5.34 -11.05 -19.89
C GLN A 159 5.55 -10.55 -21.33
N TYR A 160 6.28 -9.46 -21.52
CA TYR A 160 6.54 -8.88 -22.83
C TYR A 160 7.30 -9.81 -23.77
N ASN A 161 8.22 -10.63 -23.23
CA ASN A 161 9.00 -11.58 -24.03
C ASN A 161 8.16 -12.75 -24.58
N TYR A 162 7.09 -13.15 -23.89
CA TYR A 162 6.18 -14.20 -24.36
C TYR A 162 5.05 -13.68 -25.24
N GLU A 163 4.83 -12.36 -25.27
CA GLU A 163 3.73 -11.77 -26.00
C GLU A 163 3.98 -11.75 -27.51
N LYS A 164 2.95 -12.14 -28.28
CA LYS A 164 3.03 -12.19 -29.74
C LYS A 164 2.71 -10.82 -30.35
N ASP A 165 1.63 -10.20 -29.88
CA ASP A 165 1.24 -8.85 -30.31
C ASP A 165 1.69 -7.81 -29.30
N LYS A 166 2.97 -7.46 -29.39
CA LYS A 166 3.62 -6.51 -28.48
C LYS A 166 3.00 -5.12 -28.54
N THR A 167 2.59 -4.66 -29.72
CA THR A 167 2.10 -3.29 -29.91
C THR A 167 0.76 -3.08 -29.22
N THR A 168 -0.19 -4.00 -29.43
CA THR A 168 -1.51 -3.93 -28.79
C THR A 168 -1.37 -4.12 -27.28
N TRP A 169 -0.59 -5.11 -26.86
CA TRP A 169 -0.37 -5.38 -25.45
C TRP A 169 0.25 -4.20 -24.69
N VAL A 170 1.25 -3.52 -25.27
CA VAL A 170 1.87 -2.32 -24.67
C VAL A 170 0.82 -1.23 -24.47
N LYS A 171 -0.02 -0.95 -25.47
CA LYS A 171 -1.07 0.09 -25.35
C LYS A 171 -2.07 -0.22 -24.24
N GLU A 172 -2.60 -1.44 -24.22
CA GLU A 172 -3.55 -1.87 -23.18
C GLU A 172 -2.94 -1.78 -21.77
N ARG A 173 -1.65 -2.14 -21.66
CA ARG A 173 -0.92 -2.08 -20.40
C ARG A 173 -0.70 -0.64 -19.94
N GLN A 174 -0.35 0.27 -20.85
CA GLN A 174 -0.20 1.70 -20.57
C GLN A 174 -1.50 2.30 -20.03
N ASP A 175 -2.63 2.05 -20.71
CA ASP A 175 -3.95 2.54 -20.27
C ASP A 175 -4.31 2.06 -18.87
N LYS A 176 -3.97 0.80 -18.57
CA LYS A 176 -4.16 0.23 -17.22
C LYS A 176 -3.29 0.92 -16.17
N ILE A 177 -2.03 1.21 -16.49
CA ILE A 177 -1.11 1.88 -15.56
C ILE A 177 -1.53 3.33 -15.30
N ILE A 178 -2.02 4.05 -16.31
CA ILE A 178 -2.54 5.40 -16.14
C ILE A 178 -3.68 5.42 -15.12
N LYS A 179 -4.66 4.51 -15.27
CA LYS A 179 -5.78 4.37 -14.32
C LYS A 179 -5.29 4.04 -12.90
N LEU A 180 -4.37 3.08 -12.78
CA LEU A 180 -3.81 2.69 -11.49
C LEU A 180 -3.05 3.85 -10.81
N ASN A 181 -2.29 4.65 -11.56
CA ASN A 181 -1.53 5.76 -10.99
C ASN A 181 -2.45 6.84 -10.41
N ILE A 182 -3.56 7.16 -11.09
CA ILE A 182 -4.57 8.09 -10.58
C ILE A 182 -5.18 7.54 -9.28
N GLU A 183 -5.54 6.26 -9.26
CA GLU A 183 -6.08 5.59 -8.07
C GLU A 183 -5.09 5.62 -6.89
N ASN A 184 -3.82 5.29 -7.15
CA ASN A 184 -2.77 5.27 -6.14
C ASN A 184 -2.50 6.65 -5.55
N GLU A 185 -2.59 7.72 -6.34
CA GLU A 185 -2.43 9.10 -5.85
C GLU A 185 -3.54 9.48 -4.85
N GLN A 186 -4.77 9.06 -5.15
CA GLN A 186 -5.90 9.23 -4.25
C GLN A 186 -5.65 8.51 -2.92
N TYR A 187 -5.24 7.24 -2.93
CA TYR A 187 -4.95 6.51 -1.69
C TYR A 187 -3.72 7.04 -0.95
N ASN A 188 -2.68 7.50 -1.66
CA ASN A 188 -1.51 8.14 -1.07
C ASN A 188 -1.89 9.40 -0.29
N THR A 189 -2.84 10.18 -0.80
CA THR A 189 -3.36 11.37 -0.12
C THR A 189 -4.23 10.98 1.08
N LEU A 190 -5.12 10.02 0.88
CA LEU A 190 -6.04 9.55 1.91
C LEU A 190 -5.31 8.91 3.09
N HIS A 191 -4.28 8.12 2.82
CA HIS A 191 -3.48 7.44 3.84
C HIS A 191 -2.83 8.45 4.79
N ASP A 192 -2.25 9.52 4.25
CA ASP A 192 -1.64 10.56 5.09
C ASP A 192 -2.68 11.27 5.98
N GLN A 193 -3.92 11.46 5.51
CA GLN A 193 -5.01 12.08 6.28
C GLN A 193 -5.60 11.14 7.35
N VAL A 194 -5.67 9.85 7.04
CA VAL A 194 -6.26 8.84 7.92
C VAL A 194 -5.29 8.45 9.03
N ARG A 195 -3.99 8.37 8.70
CA ARG A 195 -2.99 7.79 9.60
C ARG A 195 -2.36 8.81 10.54
N TYR A 196 -2.22 10.05 10.12
CA TYR A 196 -1.46 11.05 10.84
C TYR A 196 -2.35 12.22 11.25
N ASP A 197 -2.21 12.66 12.49
CA ASP A 197 -2.88 13.87 12.93
C ASP A 197 -2.27 15.13 12.27
N HIS A 198 -2.83 16.30 12.56
CA HIS A 198 -2.33 17.55 11.99
C HIS A 198 -0.87 17.84 12.35
N THR A 199 -0.49 17.63 13.62
CA THR A 199 0.85 17.91 14.14
C THR A 199 1.88 16.96 13.55
N GLU A 200 1.56 15.67 13.47
CA GLU A 200 2.42 14.65 12.88
C GLU A 200 2.69 14.91 11.38
N ARG A 201 1.68 15.36 10.65
CA ARG A 201 1.84 15.76 9.24
C ARG A 201 2.78 16.96 9.10
N LEU A 202 2.67 17.96 9.96
CA LEU A 202 3.58 19.10 9.97
C LEU A 202 5.01 18.66 10.32
N GLU A 203 5.18 17.82 11.33
CA GLU A 203 6.50 17.32 11.72
C GLU A 203 7.16 16.53 10.59
N ARG A 204 6.41 15.69 9.87
CA ARG A 204 6.89 14.97 8.69
C ARG A 204 7.37 15.91 7.59
N LEU A 205 6.65 16.99 7.33
CA LEU A 205 7.06 18.00 6.35
C LEU A 205 8.34 18.72 6.79
N LEU A 206 8.43 19.11 8.06
CA LEU A 206 9.61 19.78 8.62
C LEU A 206 10.85 18.88 8.56
N ARG A 207 10.72 17.59 8.90
CA ARG A 207 11.81 16.61 8.80
C ARG A 207 12.29 16.44 7.36
N LYS A 208 11.36 16.26 6.41
CA LYS A 208 11.71 16.18 4.97
C LYS A 208 12.42 17.42 4.47
N LEU A 209 11.98 18.61 4.89
CA LEU A 209 12.65 19.86 4.54
C LEU A 209 14.04 19.93 5.16
N HIS A 210 14.18 19.56 6.43
CA HIS A 210 15.47 19.50 7.10
C HIS A 210 16.43 18.57 6.37
N ASP A 211 16.02 17.33 6.08
CA ASP A 211 16.84 16.36 5.37
C ASP A 211 17.23 16.84 3.97
N PHE A 212 16.31 17.48 3.25
CA PHE A 212 16.58 18.07 1.95
C PHE A 212 17.68 19.14 2.05
N TYR A 213 17.60 20.06 3.01
CA TYR A 213 18.61 21.12 3.16
C TYR A 213 19.93 20.60 3.75
N SER A 214 19.88 19.62 4.65
CA SER A 214 21.08 19.00 5.24
C SER A 214 21.88 18.22 4.20
N ASN A 215 21.21 17.51 3.29
CA ASN A 215 21.86 16.76 2.21
C ASN A 215 22.33 17.65 1.04
N ASN A 216 21.71 18.82 0.83
CA ASN A 216 22.12 19.78 -0.21
C ASN A 216 23.22 20.77 0.23
N ARG A 217 23.66 20.73 1.49
CA ARG A 217 24.80 21.55 1.99
C ARG A 217 26.18 20.97 1.68
N VAL A 218 26.23 19.86 0.93
CA VAL A 218 27.48 19.24 0.45
C VAL A 218 27.69 19.60 -1.02
N TYR A 219 27.83 20.90 -1.32
CA TYR A 219 28.38 21.42 -2.58
C TYR A 219 29.10 22.74 -2.31
#